data_AF-A0A2T5G4N9-F1
#
_entry.id   AF-A0A2T5G4N9-F1
#
_cell.length_a   1.000
_cell.length_b   1.000
_cell.length_c   1.000
_cell.angle_alpha   90.00
_cell.angle_beta   90.00
_cell.angle_gamma   90.00
#
_symmetry.space_group_name_H-M   'P 1'
#
loop_
_entity.id
_entity.type
_entity.pdbx_description
1 polymer ?
#
loop_
_entity_poly.entity_id
_entity_poly.type
_entity_poly.pdbx_seq_one_letter_code
_entity_poly.pdbx_strand_id
1 'polypeptide(L)'
;MLLTERRKEFLRRLIELYHKTQLPVHYETLAKAIGVSKWTAYDMVKELEKLGYLIRDYVLSPGAVGRSQVVFIPSLKAIRLFEQKWSEEKEEAWENEWPEVKAKILEALDRVKSQGLREIVQTFLHELVHAGSRAAFGAWFFGLLLAYLRQLDRKTEALIRNLLSHVPAGRTRLALLIGTVFGIVAQAEGRDLDLTMAELIGRYVQSMVELSEQEVRLLDDFLREAYL
;
A
#
# COMPACT_ATOMS: atom_id res chain seq x y z
N MET A 1 -12.08 4.69 -24.30
CA MET A 1 -11.77 3.36 -24.88
C MET A 1 -11.47 2.37 -23.77
N LEU A 2 -12.08 1.19 -23.80
CA LEU A 2 -11.82 0.11 -22.84
C LEU A 2 -10.51 -0.61 -23.17
N LEU A 3 -9.67 -0.89 -22.17
CA LEU A 3 -8.51 -1.77 -22.33
C LEU A 3 -8.97 -3.20 -22.67
N THR A 4 -8.30 -3.84 -23.62
CA THR A 4 -8.54 -5.26 -23.94
C THR A 4 -8.06 -6.16 -22.80
N GLU A 5 -8.62 -7.36 -22.66
CA GLU A 5 -8.19 -8.32 -21.62
C GLU A 5 -6.71 -8.67 -21.72
N ARG A 6 -6.18 -8.80 -22.93
CA ARG A 6 -4.74 -9.03 -23.14
C ARG A 6 -3.89 -7.86 -22.62
N ARG A 7 -4.32 -6.61 -22.82
CA ARG A 7 -3.62 -5.44 -22.27
C ARG A 7 -3.71 -5.39 -20.75
N LYS A 8 -4.86 -5.78 -20.17
CA LYS A 8 -5.03 -5.89 -18.73
C LYS A 8 -4.11 -6.94 -18.13
N GLU A 9 -3.98 -8.11 -18.77
CA GLU A 9 -3.07 -9.19 -18.34
C GLU A 9 -1.61 -8.70 -18.26
N PHE A 10 -1.12 -8.00 -19.29
CA PHE A 10 0.22 -7.41 -19.27
C PHE A 10 0.40 -6.39 -18.15
N LEU A 11 -0.61 -5.55 -17.94
CA LEU A 11 -0.56 -4.51 -16.92
C LEU A 11 -0.59 -5.10 -15.50
N ARG A 12 -1.44 -6.10 -15.22
CA ARG A 12 -1.44 -6.84 -13.95
C ARG A 12 -0.08 -7.48 -13.69
N ARG A 13 0.47 -8.18 -14.69
CA ARG A 13 1.74 -8.88 -14.52
C ARG A 13 2.91 -7.94 -14.27
N LEU A 14 2.92 -6.77 -14.91
CA LEU A 14 3.91 -5.74 -14.64
C LEU A 14 3.77 -5.19 -13.22
N ILE A 15 2.54 -4.89 -12.79
CA ILE A 15 2.25 -4.43 -11.41
C ILE A 15 2.72 -5.46 -10.38
N GLU A 16 2.45 -6.75 -10.59
CA GLU A 16 2.92 -7.83 -9.71
C GLU A 16 4.45 -7.88 -9.62
N LEU A 17 5.15 -7.79 -10.76
CA LEU A 17 6.62 -7.81 -10.81
C LEU A 17 7.21 -6.58 -10.11
N TYR A 18 6.61 -5.41 -10.33
CA TYR A 18 7.00 -4.18 -9.67
C TYR A 18 6.78 -4.27 -8.15
N HIS A 19 5.61 -4.69 -7.67
CA HIS A 19 5.36 -4.85 -6.23
C HIS A 19 6.27 -5.90 -5.56
N LYS A 20 6.60 -6.99 -6.26
CA LYS A 20 7.47 -8.03 -5.72
C LYS A 20 8.92 -7.57 -5.54
N THR A 21 9.40 -6.70 -6.43
CA THR A 21 10.84 -6.34 -6.50
C THR A 21 11.14 -4.91 -6.09
N GLN A 22 10.14 -4.02 -6.11
CA GLN A 22 10.28 -2.57 -5.95
C GLN A 22 11.27 -1.96 -6.96
N LEU A 23 11.38 -2.57 -8.15
CA LEU A 23 12.30 -2.14 -9.19
C LEU A 23 11.56 -1.91 -10.52
N PRO A 24 11.97 -0.90 -11.32
CA PRO A 24 11.46 -0.69 -12.67
C PRO A 24 11.59 -1.95 -13.54
N VAL A 25 10.52 -2.29 -14.26
CA VAL A 25 10.42 -3.57 -14.96
C VAL A 25 10.89 -3.42 -16.41
N HIS A 26 11.90 -4.21 -16.80
CA HIS A 26 12.30 -4.33 -18.19
C HIS A 26 11.30 -5.19 -18.99
N TYR A 27 11.00 -4.80 -20.22
CA TYR A 27 10.00 -5.49 -21.05
C TYR A 27 10.38 -6.95 -21.35
N GLU A 28 11.67 -7.30 -21.38
CA GLU A 28 12.10 -8.71 -21.54
C GLU A 28 11.80 -9.55 -20.30
N THR A 29 11.88 -8.97 -19.10
CA THR A 29 11.47 -9.65 -17.86
C THR A 29 9.97 -9.92 -17.88
N LEU A 30 9.19 -8.94 -18.33
CA LEU A 30 7.75 -9.10 -18.52
C LEU A 30 7.43 -10.16 -19.61
N ALA A 31 8.17 -10.16 -20.72
CA ALA A 31 8.01 -11.12 -21.80
C ALA A 31 8.18 -12.57 -21.30
N LYS A 32 9.25 -12.82 -20.52
CA LYS A 32 9.49 -14.11 -19.88
C LYS A 32 8.39 -14.49 -18.90
N ALA A 33 7.91 -13.54 -18.10
CA ALA A 33 6.89 -13.78 -17.08
C ALA A 33 5.50 -14.09 -17.65
N ILE A 34 5.20 -13.66 -18.87
CA ILE A 34 3.92 -13.91 -19.58
C ILE A 34 4.06 -15.05 -20.61
N GLY A 35 5.28 -15.37 -21.05
CA GLY A 35 5.52 -16.39 -22.08
C GLY A 35 5.32 -15.88 -23.51
N VAL A 36 5.72 -14.63 -23.79
CA VAL A 36 5.64 -14.02 -25.13
C VAL A 36 7.00 -13.61 -25.65
N SER A 37 7.07 -13.26 -26.95
CA SER A 37 8.30 -12.71 -27.53
C SER A 37 8.64 -11.33 -26.95
N LYS A 38 9.93 -10.98 -26.96
CA LYS A 38 10.40 -9.64 -26.54
C LYS A 38 9.78 -8.50 -27.34
N TRP A 39 9.51 -8.72 -28.63
CA TRP A 39 8.89 -7.74 -29.52
C TRP A 39 7.42 -7.50 -29.14
N THR A 40 6.68 -8.57 -28.91
CA THR A 40 5.28 -8.49 -28.44
C THR A 40 5.18 -7.75 -27.12
N ALA A 41 6.09 -8.03 -26.18
CA ALA A 41 6.11 -7.33 -24.90
C ALA A 41 6.46 -5.85 -25.06
N TYR A 42 7.45 -5.52 -25.89
CA TYR A 42 7.84 -4.14 -26.17
C TYR A 42 6.69 -3.32 -26.77
N ASP A 43 5.99 -3.87 -27.77
CA ASP A 43 4.85 -3.21 -28.39
C ASP A 43 3.73 -2.99 -27.37
N MET A 44 3.46 -3.98 -26.51
CA MET A 44 2.42 -3.88 -25.50
C MET A 44 2.71 -2.81 -24.44
N VAL A 45 3.95 -2.76 -23.92
CA VAL A 45 4.32 -1.75 -22.91
C VAL A 45 4.34 -0.34 -23.50
N LYS A 46 4.73 -0.18 -24.78
CA LYS A 46 4.66 1.10 -25.50
C LYS A 46 3.23 1.61 -25.64
N GLU A 47 2.30 0.72 -25.98
CA GLU A 47 0.89 1.09 -26.08
C GLU A 47 0.29 1.42 -24.70
N LEU A 48 0.62 0.66 -23.66
CA LEU A 48 0.19 0.95 -22.29
C LEU A 48 0.78 2.27 -21.77
N GLU A 49 2.02 2.60 -22.11
CA GLU A 49 2.65 3.89 -21.82
C GLU A 49 1.92 5.04 -22.53
N LYS A 50 1.63 4.93 -23.84
CA LYS A 50 0.86 5.95 -24.58
C LYS A 50 -0.52 6.20 -23.98
N LEU A 51 -1.14 5.15 -23.46
CA LEU A 51 -2.43 5.23 -22.78
C LEU A 51 -2.33 5.80 -21.35
N GLY A 52 -1.11 6.13 -20.89
CA GLY A 52 -0.83 6.71 -19.59
C GLY A 52 -0.94 5.72 -18.44
N TYR A 53 -0.82 4.41 -18.71
CA TYR A 53 -0.82 3.36 -17.70
C TYR A 53 0.58 3.03 -17.19
N LEU A 54 1.62 3.26 -18.00
CA LEU A 54 3.01 3.05 -17.62
C LEU A 54 3.81 4.35 -17.75
N ILE A 55 4.78 4.53 -16.88
CA ILE A 55 5.79 5.59 -16.93
C ILE A 55 7.08 4.92 -17.42
N ARG A 56 7.71 5.51 -18.42
CA ARG A 56 9.02 5.06 -18.91
C ARG A 56 10.13 5.68 -18.08
N ASP A 57 11.12 4.88 -17.73
CA ASP A 57 12.36 5.31 -17.09
C ASP A 57 13.59 4.62 -17.72
N TYR A 58 14.79 5.06 -17.35
CA TYR A 58 16.06 4.58 -17.87
C TYR A 58 17.02 4.23 -16.74
N VAL A 59 17.44 2.97 -16.70
CA VAL A 59 18.43 2.49 -15.72
C VAL A 59 19.78 2.23 -16.38
N LEU A 60 20.86 2.55 -15.67
CA LEU A 60 22.22 2.23 -16.09
C LEU A 60 22.49 0.75 -15.83
N SER A 61 22.93 0.02 -16.86
CA SER A 61 23.23 -1.40 -16.73
C SER A 61 24.55 -1.60 -15.99
N PRO A 62 24.60 -2.39 -14.89
CA PRO A 62 25.85 -2.72 -14.22
C PRO A 62 26.73 -3.54 -15.17
N GLY A 63 27.83 -2.95 -15.65
CA GLY A 63 28.81 -3.64 -16.50
C GLY A 63 28.77 -3.31 -18.01
N ALA A 64 27.86 -2.44 -18.47
CA ALA A 64 27.90 -1.94 -19.84
C ALA A 64 28.14 -0.43 -19.86
N VAL A 65 29.33 -0.02 -20.30
CA VAL A 65 29.69 1.39 -20.45
C VAL A 65 28.74 2.04 -21.48
N GLY A 66 27.81 2.89 -21.02
CA GLY A 66 27.09 3.85 -21.85
C GLY A 66 25.75 3.41 -22.49
N ARG A 67 25.16 2.26 -22.16
CA ARG A 67 23.83 1.89 -22.68
C ARG A 67 22.79 1.86 -21.57
N SER A 68 22.01 2.94 -21.47
CA SER A 68 20.79 3.00 -20.66
C SER A 68 19.76 1.98 -21.17
N GLN A 69 19.21 1.16 -20.26
CA GLN A 69 18.13 0.24 -20.57
C GLN A 69 16.78 0.88 -20.27
N VAL A 70 15.81 0.64 -21.16
CA VAL A 70 14.45 1.16 -21.00
C VAL A 70 13.66 0.27 -20.05
N VAL A 71 13.07 0.88 -19.03
CA VAL A 71 12.28 0.21 -18.02
C VAL A 71 10.94 0.93 -17.83
N PHE A 72 10.00 0.25 -17.20
CA PHE A 72 8.64 0.74 -17.03
C PHE A 72 8.19 0.59 -15.59
N ILE A 73 7.50 1.62 -15.10
CA ILE A 73 6.92 1.72 -13.76
C ILE A 73 5.40 1.86 -13.96
N PRO A 74 4.56 1.15 -13.18
CA PRO A 74 3.12 1.36 -13.23
C PRO A 74 2.79 2.80 -12.80
N SER A 75 1.90 3.45 -13.54
CA SER A 75 1.34 4.75 -13.12
C SER A 75 0.20 4.55 -12.12
N LEU A 76 -0.15 5.60 -11.40
CA LEU A 76 -1.35 5.63 -10.54
C LEU A 76 -2.63 5.21 -11.30
N LYS A 77 -2.73 5.56 -12.58
CA LYS A 77 -3.86 5.17 -13.43
C LYS A 77 -3.95 3.64 -13.63
N ALA A 78 -2.81 2.96 -13.70
CA ALA A 78 -2.74 1.51 -13.84
C ALA A 78 -3.09 0.79 -12.55
N ILE A 79 -2.63 1.33 -11.43
CA ILE A 79 -2.92 0.77 -10.12
C ILE A 79 -4.41 0.89 -9.83
N ARG A 80 -5.00 2.08 -10.05
CA ARG A 80 -6.46 2.31 -9.96
C ARG A 80 -7.32 1.45 -10.87
N LEU A 81 -6.77 0.94 -11.98
CA LEU A 81 -7.53 0.06 -12.87
C LEU A 81 -7.82 -1.30 -12.23
N PHE A 82 -6.94 -1.75 -11.35
CA PHE A 82 -7.05 -3.02 -10.64
C PHE A 82 -7.24 -2.86 -9.14
N GLU A 83 -7.34 -1.62 -8.65
CA GLU A 83 -7.93 -1.36 -7.35
C GLU A 83 -9.29 -2.04 -7.33
N GLN A 84 -9.41 -3.04 -6.46
CA GLN A 84 -10.65 -3.74 -6.23
C GLN A 84 -11.70 -2.68 -5.87
N LYS A 85 -12.70 -2.52 -6.73
CA LYS A 85 -13.99 -2.08 -6.24
C LYS A 85 -14.45 -3.18 -5.29
N TRP A 86 -14.36 -2.90 -4.00
CA TRP A 86 -14.97 -3.73 -2.98
C TRP A 86 -16.44 -3.91 -3.37
N SER A 87 -16.90 -5.15 -3.48
CA SER A 87 -18.30 -5.41 -3.83
C SER A 87 -19.19 -4.94 -2.69
N GLU A 88 -20.38 -4.42 -3.01
CA GLU A 88 -21.35 -4.00 -2.00
C GLU A 88 -21.63 -5.13 -0.98
N GLU A 89 -21.66 -6.38 -1.44
CA GLU A 89 -21.76 -7.57 -0.58
C GLU A 89 -20.63 -7.69 0.47
N LYS A 90 -19.38 -7.34 0.10
CA LYS A 90 -18.25 -7.39 1.05
C LYS A 90 -18.21 -6.19 1.97
N GLU A 91 -18.73 -5.05 1.52
CA GLU A 91 -18.91 -3.86 2.35
C GLU A 91 -19.96 -4.11 3.43
N GLU A 92 -21.07 -4.76 3.08
CA GLU A 92 -22.11 -5.16 4.04
C GLU A 92 -21.64 -6.27 5.00
N ALA A 93 -20.78 -7.19 4.53
CA ALA A 93 -20.26 -8.28 5.35
C ALA A 93 -19.19 -7.84 6.37
N TRP A 94 -18.57 -6.67 6.19
CA TRP A 94 -17.45 -6.21 7.01
C TRP A 94 -17.74 -6.19 8.52
N GLU A 95 -18.94 -5.80 8.94
CA GLU A 95 -19.28 -5.75 10.37
C GLU A 95 -19.17 -7.12 11.04
N ASN A 96 -19.47 -8.19 10.30
CA ASN A 96 -19.33 -9.56 10.77
C ASN A 96 -17.87 -10.03 10.78
N GLU A 97 -17.05 -9.52 9.86
CA GLU A 97 -15.61 -9.84 9.75
C GLU A 97 -14.74 -9.06 10.76
N TRP A 98 -15.22 -7.90 11.23
CA TRP A 98 -14.48 -6.99 12.09
C TRP A 98 -13.86 -7.66 13.34
N PRO A 99 -14.59 -8.47 14.13
CA PRO A 99 -14.01 -9.09 15.32
C PRO A 99 -12.81 -9.99 15.00
N GLU A 100 -12.86 -10.73 13.88
CA GLU A 100 -11.77 -11.62 13.46
C GLU A 100 -10.56 -10.80 13.00
N VAL A 101 -10.78 -9.77 12.18
CA VAL A 101 -9.70 -8.90 11.69
C VAL A 101 -9.04 -8.17 12.84
N LYS A 102 -9.82 -7.61 13.77
CA LYS A 102 -9.32 -6.97 14.98
C LYS A 102 -8.44 -7.91 15.80
N ALA A 103 -8.90 -9.15 16.05
CA ALA A 103 -8.16 -10.13 16.83
C ALA A 103 -6.81 -10.46 16.18
N LYS A 104 -6.78 -10.67 14.86
CA LYS A 104 -5.54 -10.92 14.12
C LYS A 104 -4.56 -9.74 14.19
N ILE A 105 -5.06 -8.50 14.08
CA ILE A 105 -4.22 -7.30 14.18
C ILE A 105 -3.61 -7.21 15.58
N LEU A 106 -4.40 -7.38 16.65
CA LEU A 106 -3.89 -7.31 18.03
C LEU A 106 -2.84 -8.39 18.29
N GLU A 107 -3.09 -9.63 17.84
CA GLU A 107 -2.13 -10.73 17.96
C GLU A 107 -0.82 -10.43 17.20
N ALA A 108 -0.91 -9.83 16.00
CA ALA A 108 0.26 -9.39 15.25
C ALA A 108 1.01 -8.25 15.98
N LEU A 109 0.29 -7.28 16.55
CA LEU A 109 0.87 -6.16 17.29
C LEU A 109 1.60 -6.59 18.56
N ASP A 110 1.15 -7.65 19.22
CA ASP A 110 1.81 -8.18 20.41
C ASP A 110 3.10 -8.95 20.06
N ARG A 111 3.14 -9.55 18.87
CA ARG A 111 4.35 -10.20 18.33
C ARG A 111 5.43 -9.20 17.86
N VAL A 112 5.14 -7.89 17.79
CA VAL A 112 6.12 -6.84 17.40
C VAL A 112 7.36 -6.85 18.26
N LYS A 113 7.21 -7.13 19.55
CA LYS A 113 8.34 -7.16 20.48
C LYS A 113 9.23 -8.40 20.31
N SER A 114 8.73 -9.49 19.70
CA SER A 114 9.44 -10.77 19.60
C SER A 114 9.93 -11.12 18.20
N GLN A 115 9.23 -10.70 17.13
CA GLN A 115 9.54 -11.04 15.74
C GLN A 115 10.18 -9.89 14.93
N GLY A 116 10.21 -8.67 15.50
CA GLY A 116 10.77 -7.49 14.82
C GLY A 116 9.85 -6.91 13.74
N LEU A 117 10.11 -5.66 13.30
CA LEU A 117 9.21 -4.91 12.41
C LEU A 117 9.00 -5.59 11.07
N ARG A 118 10.09 -6.08 10.47
CA ARG A 118 10.14 -6.45 9.07
C ARG A 118 9.22 -7.62 8.74
N GLU A 119 9.18 -8.62 9.61
CA GLU A 119 8.34 -9.81 9.46
C GLU A 119 6.86 -9.42 9.57
N ILE A 120 6.55 -8.56 10.52
CA ILE A 120 5.19 -8.10 10.76
C ILE A 120 4.69 -7.19 9.65
N VAL A 121 5.52 -6.29 9.15
CA VAL A 121 5.22 -5.46 7.97
C VAL A 121 4.85 -6.36 6.78
N GLN A 122 5.56 -7.47 6.54
CA GLN A 122 5.21 -8.40 5.46
C GLN A 122 3.84 -9.05 5.67
N THR A 123 3.51 -9.45 6.90
CA THR A 123 2.17 -9.96 7.25
C THR A 123 1.10 -8.91 7.00
N PHE A 124 1.28 -7.69 7.50
CA PHE A 124 0.32 -6.60 7.30
C PHE A 124 0.15 -6.22 5.83
N LEU A 125 1.24 -6.16 5.05
CA LEU A 125 1.19 -5.89 3.62
C LEU A 125 0.46 -6.99 2.85
N HIS A 126 0.67 -8.25 3.22
CA HIS A 126 -0.08 -9.37 2.64
C HIS A 126 -1.59 -9.21 2.87
N GLU A 127 -2.01 -8.94 4.10
CA GLU A 127 -3.44 -8.77 4.44
C GLU A 127 -4.05 -7.50 3.80
N LEU A 128 -3.28 -6.40 3.71
CA LEU A 128 -3.69 -5.17 3.04
C LEU A 128 -4.03 -5.38 1.56
N VAL A 129 -3.25 -6.20 0.85
CA VAL A 129 -3.48 -6.49 -0.57
C VAL A 129 -4.72 -7.36 -0.78
N HIS A 130 -5.08 -8.18 0.20
CA HIS A 130 -6.20 -9.13 0.11
C HIS A 130 -7.46 -8.69 0.86
N ALA A 131 -7.46 -7.46 1.41
CA ALA A 131 -8.56 -6.93 2.19
C ALA A 131 -9.89 -6.95 1.41
N GLY A 132 -10.91 -7.61 2.00
CA GLY A 132 -12.21 -7.82 1.37
C GLY A 132 -13.07 -6.56 1.21
N SER A 133 -12.88 -5.57 2.08
CA SER A 133 -13.64 -4.31 2.13
C SER A 133 -12.72 -3.11 2.40
N ARG A 134 -13.22 -1.87 2.27
CA ARG A 134 -12.43 -0.66 2.60
C ARG A 134 -12.12 -0.58 4.07
N ALA A 135 -13.08 -0.93 4.91
CA ALA A 135 -12.82 -0.92 6.34
C ALA A 135 -11.83 -2.02 6.76
N ALA A 136 -11.82 -3.18 6.09
CA ALA A 136 -10.75 -4.17 6.26
C ALA A 136 -9.39 -3.60 5.90
N PHE A 137 -9.30 -2.95 4.74
CA PHE A 137 -8.09 -2.29 4.30
C PHE A 137 -7.64 -1.22 5.31
N GLY A 138 -8.59 -0.39 5.76
CA GLY A 138 -8.35 0.64 6.76
C GLY A 138 -7.85 0.07 8.09
N ALA A 139 -8.46 -1.00 8.59
CA ALA A 139 -8.06 -1.67 9.82
C ALA A 139 -6.64 -2.23 9.74
N TRP A 140 -6.31 -2.98 8.68
CA TRP A 140 -4.97 -3.51 8.48
C TRP A 140 -3.92 -2.40 8.33
N PHE A 141 -4.29 -1.29 7.70
CA PHE A 141 -3.40 -0.14 7.58
C PHE A 141 -3.15 0.53 8.93
N PHE A 142 -4.20 0.73 9.73
CA PHE A 142 -4.02 1.23 11.10
C PHE A 142 -3.17 0.29 11.94
N GLY A 143 -3.37 -1.02 11.82
CA GLY A 143 -2.51 -2.02 12.46
C GLY A 143 -1.04 -1.84 12.10
N LEU A 144 -0.73 -1.60 10.81
CA LEU A 144 0.63 -1.32 10.35
C LEU A 144 1.21 -0.03 10.97
N LEU A 145 0.43 1.05 11.02
CA LEU A 145 0.86 2.31 11.66
C LEU A 145 1.14 2.11 13.16
N LEU A 146 0.28 1.37 13.85
CA LEU A 146 0.45 1.04 15.27
C LEU A 146 1.68 0.17 15.51
N ALA A 147 1.96 -0.79 14.62
CA ALA A 147 3.16 -1.61 14.69
C ALA A 147 4.42 -0.75 14.60
N TYR A 148 4.43 0.26 13.73
CA TYR A 148 5.51 1.23 13.61
C TYR A 148 5.66 2.07 14.88
N LEU A 149 4.56 2.59 15.42
CA LEU A 149 4.57 3.39 16.65
C LEU A 149 5.11 2.64 17.87
N ARG A 150 4.80 1.34 17.99
CA ARG A 150 5.31 0.49 19.09
C ARG A 150 6.82 0.28 19.07
N GLN A 151 7.52 0.69 18.00
CA GLN A 151 8.97 0.59 17.89
C GLN A 151 9.71 1.90 18.14
N LEU A 152 8.97 3.00 18.24
CA LEU A 152 9.57 4.28 18.58
C LEU A 152 10.12 4.24 20.01
N ASP A 153 11.05 5.15 20.30
CA ASP A 153 11.52 5.30 21.67
C ASP A 153 10.38 5.77 22.58
N ARG A 154 10.48 5.44 23.88
CA ARG A 154 9.43 5.72 24.86
C ARG A 154 9.02 7.19 24.93
N LYS A 155 9.93 8.14 24.66
CA LYS A 155 9.61 9.57 24.74
C LYS A 155 8.75 9.97 23.53
N THR A 156 9.17 9.58 22.33
CA THR A 156 8.41 9.84 21.10
C THR A 156 7.04 9.17 21.15
N GLU A 157 6.97 7.90 21.58
CA GLU A 157 5.69 7.19 21.76
C GLU A 157 4.77 7.92 22.74
N ALA A 158 5.27 8.34 23.91
CA ALA A 158 4.48 9.03 24.92
C ALA A 158 3.95 10.40 24.41
N LEU A 159 4.75 11.13 23.65
CA LEU A 159 4.33 12.40 23.04
C LEU A 159 3.19 12.19 22.05
N ILE A 160 3.30 11.20 21.16
CA ILE A 160 2.28 10.89 20.16
C ILE A 160 0.99 10.44 20.84
N ARG A 161 1.08 9.52 21.82
CA ARG A 161 -0.07 9.08 22.61
C ARG A 161 -0.76 10.27 23.27
N ASN A 162 0.00 11.16 23.91
CA ASN A 162 -0.55 12.35 24.56
C ASN A 162 -1.26 13.28 23.57
N LEU A 163 -0.67 13.53 22.39
CA LEU A 163 -1.28 14.34 21.35
C LEU A 163 -2.61 13.74 20.89
N LEU A 164 -2.65 12.44 20.57
CA LEU A 164 -3.85 11.77 20.09
C LEU A 164 -4.98 11.74 21.13
N SER A 165 -4.65 11.60 22.42
CA SER A 165 -5.62 11.63 23.51
C SER A 165 -6.33 12.98 23.67
N HIS A 166 -5.71 14.09 23.24
CA HIS A 166 -6.28 15.43 23.32
C HIS A 166 -7.07 15.83 22.07
N VAL A 167 -6.98 15.05 20.98
CA VAL A 167 -7.72 15.33 19.74
C VAL A 167 -9.11 14.69 19.81
N PRO A 168 -10.18 15.39 19.33
CA PRO A 168 -11.52 14.82 19.26
C PRO A 168 -11.56 13.49 18.50
N ALA A 169 -12.40 12.57 18.98
CA ALA A 169 -12.60 11.24 18.40
C ALA A 169 -13.03 11.30 16.94
N GLY A 170 -12.65 10.29 16.16
CA GLY A 170 -13.09 10.11 14.78
C GLY A 170 -12.08 10.61 13.76
N ARG A 171 -12.57 11.11 12.61
CA ARG A 171 -11.74 11.37 11.41
C ARG A 171 -10.50 12.23 11.69
N THR A 172 -10.64 13.27 12.52
CA THR A 172 -9.53 14.19 12.84
C THR A 172 -8.39 13.49 13.56
N ARG A 173 -8.69 12.64 14.54
CA ARG A 173 -7.65 11.90 15.28
C ARG A 173 -6.98 10.87 14.40
N LEU A 174 -7.77 10.16 13.60
CA LEU A 174 -7.26 9.22 12.61
C LEU A 174 -6.30 9.91 11.64
N ALA A 175 -6.71 11.05 11.06
CA ALA A 175 -5.88 11.86 10.16
C ALA A 175 -4.57 12.33 10.82
N LEU A 176 -4.63 12.76 12.08
CA LEU A 176 -3.43 13.17 12.83
C LEU A 176 -2.45 12.01 13.03
N LEU A 177 -2.95 10.84 13.43
CA LEU A 177 -2.14 9.64 13.59
C LEU A 177 -1.37 9.33 12.30
N ILE A 178 -2.11 9.29 11.18
CA ILE A 178 -1.56 9.02 9.85
C ILE A 178 -0.46 10.02 9.50
N GLY A 179 -0.78 11.32 9.55
CA GLY A 179 0.17 12.38 9.22
C GLY A 179 1.42 12.37 10.11
N THR A 180 1.26 12.04 11.38
CA THR A 180 2.37 11.94 12.34
C THR A 180 3.29 10.78 12.01
N VAL A 181 2.75 9.58 11.82
CA VAL A 181 3.54 8.38 11.48
C VAL A 181 4.28 8.59 10.16
N PHE A 182 3.60 9.13 9.13
CA PHE A 182 4.25 9.43 7.86
C PHE A 182 5.33 10.50 7.98
N GLY A 183 5.10 11.56 8.78
CA GLY A 183 6.12 12.57 9.03
C GLY A 183 7.39 11.99 9.65
N ILE A 184 7.24 11.01 10.56
CA ILE A 184 8.37 10.32 11.20
C ILE A 184 9.09 9.42 10.20
N VAL A 185 8.35 8.60 9.44
CA VAL A 185 8.93 7.74 8.40
C VAL A 185 9.69 8.56 7.36
N ALA A 186 9.11 9.68 6.91
CA ALA A 186 9.73 10.58 5.93
C ALA A 186 11.03 11.21 6.45
N GLN A 187 11.14 11.50 7.75
CA GLN A 187 12.38 11.98 8.35
C GLN A 187 13.42 10.87 8.52
N ALA A 188 13.00 9.66 8.86
CA ALA A 188 13.89 8.53 9.14
C ALA A 188 14.53 7.95 7.86
N GLU A 189 13.77 7.83 6.77
CA GLU A 189 14.21 7.22 5.50
C GLU A 189 15.01 8.16 4.59
N GLY A 190 15.25 9.42 4.99
CA GLY A 190 16.16 10.33 4.29
C GLY A 190 15.92 10.43 2.77
N ARG A 191 14.88 11.17 2.35
CA ARG A 191 14.54 11.52 0.95
C ARG A 191 14.14 10.38 0.01
N ASP A 192 14.32 9.10 0.35
CA ASP A 192 13.86 7.98 -0.49
C ASP A 192 12.51 7.42 0.02
N LEU A 193 11.48 8.26 0.03
CA LEU A 193 10.10 7.74 0.02
C LEU A 193 9.87 7.11 -1.36
N ASP A 194 10.06 5.81 -1.46
CA ASP A 194 9.79 5.07 -2.69
C ASP A 194 8.35 5.36 -3.19
N LEU A 195 8.18 5.41 -4.51
CA LEU A 195 6.92 5.67 -5.21
C LEU A 195 5.78 4.79 -4.68
N THR A 196 6.11 3.57 -4.26
CA THR A 196 5.17 2.61 -3.65
C THR A 196 4.61 3.08 -2.31
N MET A 197 5.42 3.74 -1.47
CA MET A 197 4.95 4.29 -0.18
C MET A 197 4.05 5.51 -0.41
N ALA A 198 4.43 6.40 -1.33
CA ALA A 198 3.59 7.54 -1.73
C ALA A 198 2.24 7.08 -2.31
N GLU A 199 2.23 5.98 -3.04
CA GLU A 199 1.02 5.39 -3.62
C GLU A 199 0.12 4.72 -2.56
N LEU A 200 0.71 3.96 -1.63
CA LEU A 200 -0.02 3.42 -0.48
C LEU A 200 -0.67 4.53 0.36
N ILE A 201 0.06 5.64 0.58
CA ILE A 201 -0.47 6.85 1.23
C ILE A 201 -1.65 7.42 0.45
N GLY A 202 -1.48 7.65 -0.86
CA GLY A 202 -2.51 8.26 -1.69
C GLY A 202 -3.79 7.44 -1.78
N ARG A 203 -3.66 6.12 -1.99
CA ARG A 203 -4.79 5.18 -2.02
C ARG A 203 -5.50 5.12 -0.67
N TYR A 204 -4.76 5.17 0.42
CA TYR A 204 -5.34 5.16 1.74
C TYR A 204 -6.01 6.48 2.13
N VAL A 205 -5.40 7.63 1.82
CA VAL A 205 -6.04 8.95 2.04
C VAL A 205 -7.36 9.03 1.27
N GLN A 206 -7.41 8.48 0.06
CA GLN A 206 -8.63 8.41 -0.72
C GLN A 206 -9.66 7.46 -0.10
N SER A 207 -9.24 6.27 0.36
CA SER A 207 -10.11 5.34 1.09
C SER A 207 -10.68 5.96 2.37
N MET A 208 -9.90 6.77 3.10
CA MET A 208 -10.32 7.46 4.34
C MET A 208 -11.37 8.56 4.09
N VAL A 209 -11.31 9.24 2.95
CA VAL A 209 -12.35 10.19 2.53
C VAL A 209 -13.67 9.46 2.30
N GLU A 210 -13.60 8.24 1.75
CA GLU A 210 -14.76 7.45 1.36
C GLU A 210 -15.34 6.56 2.48
N LEU A 211 -14.68 6.47 3.64
CA LEU A 211 -15.22 5.79 4.81
C LEU A 211 -16.52 6.45 5.28
N SER A 212 -17.48 5.63 5.69
CA SER A 212 -18.68 6.03 6.41
C SER A 212 -18.36 6.45 7.85
N GLU A 213 -19.27 7.20 8.47
CA GLU A 213 -19.14 7.59 9.87
C GLU A 213 -19.10 6.40 10.84
N GLN A 214 -19.69 5.26 10.46
CA GLN A 214 -19.66 4.05 11.28
C GLN A 214 -18.29 3.37 11.24
N GLU A 215 -17.68 3.26 10.07
CA GLU A 215 -16.33 2.72 9.92
C GLU A 215 -15.30 3.58 10.65
N VAL A 216 -15.44 4.91 10.57
CA VAL A 216 -14.59 5.86 11.33
C VAL A 216 -14.70 5.62 12.83
N ARG A 217 -15.90 5.38 13.37
CA ARG A 217 -16.09 5.09 14.79
C ARG A 217 -15.40 3.79 15.18
N LEU A 218 -15.60 2.71 14.41
CA LEU A 218 -14.95 1.43 14.67
C LEU A 218 -13.42 1.53 14.70
N LEU A 219 -12.83 2.30 13.77
CA LEU A 219 -11.39 2.50 13.71
C LEU A 219 -10.86 3.40 14.84
N ASP A 220 -11.61 4.43 15.27
CA ASP A 220 -11.24 5.25 16.44
C ASP A 220 -11.32 4.44 17.75
N ASP A 221 -12.38 3.63 17.91
CA ASP A 221 -12.55 2.75 19.07
C ASP A 221 -11.42 1.71 19.12
N PHE A 222 -11.04 1.16 17.98
CA PHE A 222 -9.88 0.29 17.87
C PHE A 222 -8.57 0.99 18.24
N LEU A 223 -8.34 2.20 17.72
CA LEU A 223 -7.15 3.00 18.05
C LEU A 223 -7.06 3.24 19.56
N ARG A 224 -8.19 3.56 20.20
CA ARG A 224 -8.26 3.74 21.65
C ARG A 224 -7.84 2.48 22.39
N GLU A 225 -8.42 1.33 22.04
CA GLU A 225 -8.15 0.07 22.71
C GLU A 225 -6.71 -0.43 22.51
N ALA A 226 -6.19 -0.29 21.29
CA ALA A 226 -4.89 -0.87 20.92
C ALA A 226 -3.69 0.03 21.29
N TYR A 227 -3.91 1.33 21.46
CA TYR A 227 -2.82 2.31 21.53
C TYR A 227 -3.02 3.54 22.43
N LEU A 228 -4.22 3.93 22.89
CA LEU A 228 -4.36 5.09 23.79
C LEU A 228 -4.48 4.66 25.25
#